data_AF-D3HM77-F1
#
_entry.id   AF-D3HM77-F1
#
_cell.length_a   1.000
_cell.length_b   1.000
_cell.length_c   1.000
_cell.angle_alpha   90.00
_cell.angle_beta   90.00
_cell.angle_gamma   90.00
#
_symmetry.space_group_name_H-M   'P 1'
#
loop_
_entity.id
_entity.type
_entity.pdbx_description
1 polymer ?
#
loop_
_entity_poly.entity_id
_entity_poly.type
_entity_poly.pdbx_seq_one_letter_code
_entity_poly.pdbx_strand_id
1 'polypeptide(L)'
;MKFKNSVLEESYNEYWNKHIVVLDNTIRTISLGFSLFHNNDHVPGLIEKYYRGIQNILSKLGHQTSIFEDIEYVQNYKKDVINQSIEDLSLYACIFPEYASICEKYKETINSSLGDQEKVNHRTPNTPF
;
A
#
# COMPACT_ATOMS: atom_id res chain seq x y z
N MET A 1 23.00 2.05 5.96
CA MET A 1 22.58 2.48 4.60
C MET A 1 21.43 3.47 4.75
N LYS A 2 21.32 4.49 3.90
CA LYS A 2 20.14 5.38 3.91
C LYS A 2 19.13 4.96 2.86
N PHE A 3 17.84 5.04 3.19
CA PHE A 3 16.74 4.83 2.26
C PHE A 3 16.46 6.10 1.46
N LYS A 4 16.44 7.27 2.10
CA LYS A 4 16.19 8.55 1.45
C LYS A 4 17.20 8.85 0.34
N ASN A 5 16.70 9.26 -0.81
CA ASN A 5 17.45 9.52 -2.05
C ASN A 5 18.30 8.32 -2.51
N SER A 6 17.90 7.09 -2.15
CA SER A 6 18.60 5.88 -2.58
C SER A 6 17.97 5.28 -3.83
N VAL A 7 18.74 4.44 -4.53
CA VAL A 7 18.25 3.60 -5.64
C VAL A 7 17.10 2.69 -5.19
N LEU A 8 17.08 2.29 -3.91
CA LEU A 8 15.99 1.49 -3.34
C LEU A 8 14.68 2.30 -3.29
N GLU A 9 14.72 3.52 -2.78
CA GLU A 9 13.55 4.41 -2.77
C GLU A 9 13.04 4.67 -4.19
N GLU A 10 13.95 4.98 -5.12
CA GLU A 10 13.59 5.19 -6.52
C GLU A 10 12.90 3.97 -7.12
N SER A 11 13.39 2.76 -6.83
CA SER A 11 12.77 1.51 -7.29
C SER A 11 11.37 1.29 -6.71
N TYR A 12 11.14 1.61 -5.44
CA TYR A 12 9.79 1.54 -4.85
C TYR A 12 8.84 2.56 -5.48
N ASN A 13 9.30 3.79 -5.68
CA ASN A 13 8.52 4.85 -6.33
C ASN A 13 8.20 4.50 -7.79
N GLU A 14 9.16 3.91 -8.52
CA GLU A 14 8.95 3.45 -9.88
C GLU A 14 7.93 2.31 -9.92
N TYR A 15 8.03 1.34 -9.02
CA TYR A 15 7.03 0.28 -8.90
C TYR A 15 5.64 0.83 -8.57
N TRP A 16 5.56 1.78 -7.63
CA TRP A 16 4.31 2.48 -7.28
C TRP A 16 3.67 3.12 -8.52
N ASN A 17 4.44 3.93 -9.25
CA ASN A 17 3.93 4.64 -10.43
C ASN A 17 3.54 3.70 -11.57
N LYS A 18 4.34 2.66 -11.83
CA LYS A 18 4.09 1.73 -12.95
C LYS A 18 2.95 0.75 -12.70
N HIS A 19 2.69 0.40 -11.44
CA HIS A 19 1.71 -0.63 -11.11
C HIS A 19 0.53 -0.09 -10.31
N ILE A 20 0.78 0.60 -9.21
CA ILE A 20 -0.28 1.03 -8.28
C ILE A 20 -1.09 2.17 -8.88
N VAL A 21 -0.42 3.23 -9.36
CA VAL A 21 -1.09 4.39 -9.98
C VAL A 21 -1.81 3.98 -11.27
N VAL A 22 -1.23 3.08 -12.07
CA VAL A 22 -1.90 2.57 -13.28
C VAL A 22 -3.15 1.77 -12.93
N LEU A 23 -3.11 0.92 -11.90
CA LEU A 23 -4.28 0.18 -11.42
C LEU A 23 -5.35 1.11 -10.88
N ASP A 24 -4.99 2.10 -10.06
CA ASP A 24 -5.93 3.10 -9.54
C ASP A 24 -6.64 3.85 -10.67
N ASN A 25 -5.87 4.38 -11.62
CA ASN A 25 -6.41 5.05 -12.79
C ASN A 25 -7.33 4.15 -13.60
N THR A 26 -7.00 2.87 -13.74
CA THR A 26 -7.84 1.89 -14.46
C THR A 26 -9.17 1.67 -13.73
N ILE A 27 -9.13 1.44 -12.41
CA ILE A 27 -10.32 1.24 -11.56
C ILE A 27 -11.23 2.47 -11.63
N ARG A 28 -10.66 3.67 -11.50
CA ARG A 28 -11.41 4.94 -11.58
C ARG A 28 -11.94 5.22 -12.99
N THR A 29 -11.23 4.82 -14.04
CA THR A 29 -11.72 5.01 -15.42
C THR A 29 -12.92 4.11 -15.71
N ILE A 30 -12.93 2.89 -15.17
CA ILE A 30 -14.06 1.95 -15.31
C ILE A 30 -15.34 2.56 -14.70
N SER A 31 -15.24 3.26 -13.56
CA SER A 31 -16.42 3.84 -12.92
C SER A 31 -17.04 5.00 -13.67
N LEU A 32 -16.27 5.68 -14.52
CA LEU A 32 -16.76 6.74 -15.40
C LEU A 32 -17.50 6.21 -16.63
N GLY A 33 -17.62 4.89 -16.79
CA GLY A 33 -18.30 4.28 -17.92
C GLY A 33 -17.53 4.35 -19.24
N PHE A 34 -16.25 4.74 -19.21
CA PHE A 34 -15.35 4.76 -20.39
C PHE A 34 -14.83 3.37 -20.78
N SER A 35 -15.66 2.33 -20.64
CA SER A 35 -15.38 0.94 -21.00
C SER A 35 -15.39 0.73 -22.53
N LEU A 36 -14.63 1.55 -23.26
CA LEU A 36 -14.38 1.37 -24.70
C LEU A 36 -13.51 0.14 -25.00
N PHE A 37 -12.94 -0.50 -23.98
CA PHE A 37 -12.21 -1.75 -24.10
C PHE A 37 -12.79 -2.74 -23.09
N HIS A 38 -13.77 -3.53 -23.53
CA HIS A 38 -14.19 -4.75 -22.87
C HIS A 38 -13.03 -5.75 -22.87
N ASN A 39 -12.07 -5.57 -21.96
CA ASN A 39 -11.33 -6.69 -21.43
C ASN A 39 -11.97 -7.03 -20.08
N ASN A 40 -12.19 -8.33 -19.86
CA ASN A 40 -12.79 -8.98 -18.70
C ASN A 40 -12.09 -8.71 -17.34
N ASP A 41 -11.49 -7.55 -17.12
CA ASP A 41 -10.93 -7.18 -15.83
C ASP A 41 -12.09 -6.86 -14.87
N HIS A 42 -12.60 -7.92 -14.27
CA HIS A 42 -13.52 -7.91 -13.16
C HIS A 42 -12.97 -6.97 -12.08
N VAL A 43 -13.69 -5.88 -11.79
CA VAL A 43 -13.29 -4.82 -10.84
C VAL A 43 -12.74 -5.39 -9.51
N PRO A 44 -13.35 -6.42 -8.89
CA PRO A 44 -12.77 -7.06 -7.71
C PRO A 44 -11.36 -7.61 -7.91
N GLY A 45 -11.06 -8.16 -9.08
CA GLY A 45 -9.73 -8.64 -9.42
C GLY A 45 -8.71 -7.51 -9.59
N LEU A 46 -9.14 -6.33 -10.05
CA LEU A 46 -8.28 -5.14 -10.09
C LEU A 46 -8.02 -4.59 -8.70
N ILE A 47 -9.05 -4.52 -7.85
CA ILE A 47 -8.93 -4.12 -6.44
C ILE A 47 -8.00 -5.09 -5.68
N GLU A 48 -8.12 -6.40 -5.93
CA GLU A 48 -7.21 -7.40 -5.36
C GLU A 48 -5.77 -7.21 -5.84
N LYS A 49 -5.55 -7.01 -7.15
CA LYS A 49 -4.21 -6.74 -7.71
C LYS A 49 -3.59 -5.49 -7.08
N TYR A 50 -4.38 -4.42 -6.93
CA TYR A 50 -3.97 -3.19 -6.25
C TYR A 50 -3.52 -3.50 -4.82
N TYR A 51 -4.38 -4.15 -4.04
CA TYR A 51 -4.10 -4.53 -2.66
C TYR A 51 -2.83 -5.39 -2.51
N ARG A 52 -2.64 -6.40 -3.36
CA ARG A 52 -1.43 -7.24 -3.36
C ARG A 52 -0.18 -6.43 -3.67
N GLY A 53 -0.28 -5.45 -4.55
CA GLY A 53 0.81 -4.51 -4.84
C GLY A 53 1.22 -3.70 -3.62
N ILE A 54 0.26 -3.20 -2.85
CA ILE A 54 0.50 -2.49 -1.57
C ILE A 54 1.18 -3.42 -0.56
N GLN A 55 0.66 -4.64 -0.38
CA GLN A 55 1.23 -5.61 0.56
C GLN A 55 2.70 -5.94 0.22
N ASN A 56 3.03 -6.05 -1.06
CA ASN A 56 4.39 -6.32 -1.51
C ASN A 56 5.36 -5.19 -1.08
N ILE A 57 4.96 -3.92 -1.26
CA ILE A 57 5.75 -2.77 -0.82
C ILE A 57 5.94 -2.79 0.70
N LEU A 58 4.83 -2.91 1.45
CA LEU A 58 4.86 -2.86 2.92
C LEU A 58 5.63 -4.01 3.55
N SER A 59 5.51 -5.23 3.00
CA SER A 59 6.24 -6.41 3.48
C SER A 59 7.73 -6.27 3.24
N LYS A 60 8.14 -5.88 2.01
CA LYS A 60 9.56 -5.72 1.69
C LYS A 60 10.21 -4.61 2.52
N LEU A 61 9.54 -3.47 2.64
CA LEU A 61 10.01 -2.38 3.51
C LEU A 61 10.09 -2.83 4.97
N GLY A 62 9.08 -3.54 5.47
CA GLY A 62 9.07 -4.08 6.84
C GLY A 62 10.25 -4.98 7.17
N HIS A 63 10.68 -5.84 6.23
CA HIS A 63 11.86 -6.69 6.42
C HIS A 63 13.19 -5.92 6.37
N GLN A 64 13.21 -4.76 5.71
CA GLN A 64 14.41 -3.96 5.48
C GLN A 64 14.51 -2.75 6.42
N THR A 65 13.47 -2.39 7.18
CA THR A 65 13.49 -1.17 8.01
C THR A 65 14.70 -1.09 8.94
N SER A 66 15.10 -2.20 9.56
CA SER A 66 16.18 -2.23 10.56
C SER A 66 17.60 -2.05 9.98
N ILE A 67 17.77 -2.18 8.67
CA ILE A 67 19.07 -2.00 8.01
C ILE A 67 19.30 -0.55 7.55
N PHE A 68 18.28 0.31 7.67
CA PHE A 68 18.36 1.72 7.31
C PHE A 68 18.76 2.59 8.50
N GLU A 69 19.59 3.60 8.25
CA GLU A 69 20.02 4.60 9.25
C GLU A 69 18.92 5.64 9.51
N ASP A 70 18.10 5.91 8.51
CA ASP A 70 17.01 6.89 8.50
C ASP A 70 15.65 6.22 8.73
N ILE A 71 15.55 5.43 9.82
CA ILE A 71 14.36 4.64 10.17
C ILE A 71 13.08 5.49 10.20
N GLU A 72 13.13 6.69 10.79
CA GLU A 72 11.98 7.60 10.86
C GLU A 72 11.46 7.98 9.47
N TYR A 73 12.37 8.21 8.52
CA TYR A 73 11.98 8.51 7.14
C TYR A 73 11.30 7.30 6.49
N VAL A 74 11.82 6.09 6.68
CA VAL A 74 11.19 4.85 6.19
C VAL A 74 9.82 4.63 6.83
N GLN A 75 9.66 4.91 8.11
CA GLN A 75 8.38 4.80 8.81
C GLN A 75 7.34 5.78 8.25
N ASN A 76 7.74 7.03 8.01
CA ASN A 76 6.87 8.03 7.37
C ASN A 76 6.48 7.60 5.95
N TYR A 77 7.44 7.12 5.15
CA TYR A 77 7.16 6.59 3.82
C TYR A 77 6.12 5.45 3.85
N LYS A 78 6.26 4.51 4.79
CA LYS A 78 5.28 3.41 4.96
C LYS A 78 3.91 3.93 5.37
N LYS A 79 3.86 4.94 6.24
CA LYS A 79 2.62 5.56 6.68
C LYS A 79 1.90 6.25 5.51
N ASP A 80 2.64 6.93 4.64
CA ASP A 80 2.09 7.57 3.45
C ASP A 80 1.49 6.53 2.49
N VAL A 81 2.20 5.43 2.24
CA VAL A 81 1.69 4.29 1.45
C VAL A 81 0.39 3.74 2.04
N ILE A 82 0.34 3.55 3.36
CA ILE A 82 -0.85 3.03 4.05
C ILE A 82 -2.04 4.00 3.94
N ASN A 83 -1.82 5.28 4.24
CA ASN A 83 -2.86 6.29 4.20
C ASN A 83 -3.46 6.41 2.79
N GLN A 84 -2.60 6.53 1.77
CA GLN A 84 -3.05 6.60 0.38
C GLN A 84 -3.86 5.35 -0.02
N SER A 85 -3.41 4.17 0.39
CA SER A 85 -4.12 2.92 0.10
C SER A 85 -5.50 2.84 0.75
N ILE A 86 -5.63 3.36 1.98
CA ILE A 86 -6.91 3.40 2.69
C ILE A 86 -7.87 4.39 2.04
N GLU A 87 -7.38 5.54 1.61
CA GLU A 87 -8.16 6.53 0.87
C GLU A 87 -8.68 5.95 -0.45
N ASP A 88 -7.80 5.32 -1.23
CA ASP A 88 -8.15 4.70 -2.50
C ASP A 88 -9.17 3.56 -2.31
N LEU A 89 -8.97 2.66 -1.35
CA LEU A 89 -9.92 1.58 -1.06
C LEU A 89 -11.27 2.12 -0.56
N SER A 90 -11.27 3.20 0.22
CA SER A 90 -12.51 3.84 0.68
C SER A 90 -13.25 4.46 -0.50
N LEU A 91 -12.54 5.09 -1.42
CA LEU A 91 -13.11 5.59 -2.67
C LEU A 91 -13.70 4.45 -3.52
N TYR A 92 -12.99 3.33 -3.65
CA TYR A 92 -13.51 2.17 -4.40
C TYR A 92 -14.78 1.60 -3.79
N ALA A 93 -14.87 1.55 -2.46
CA ALA A 93 -16.09 1.15 -1.76
C ALA A 93 -17.27 2.10 -2.04
N CYS A 94 -17.01 3.40 -2.17
CA CYS A 94 -18.04 4.38 -2.54
C CYS A 94 -18.47 4.28 -4.00
N ILE A 95 -17.51 4.05 -4.90
CA ILE A 95 -17.73 4.00 -6.35
C ILE A 95 -18.38 2.68 -6.78
N PHE A 96 -18.00 1.57 -6.15
CA PHE A 96 -18.51 0.23 -6.40
C PHE A 96 -19.08 -0.38 -5.10
N PRO A 97 -20.29 0.05 -4.67
CA PRO A 97 -20.88 -0.39 -3.40
C PRO A 97 -21.02 -1.91 -3.30
N GLU A 98 -21.20 -2.61 -4.42
CA GLU A 98 -21.27 -4.07 -4.49
C GLU A 98 -19.97 -4.78 -4.03
N TYR A 99 -18.84 -4.06 -4.03
CA TYR A 99 -17.52 -4.58 -3.60
C TYR A 99 -17.00 -3.90 -2.33
N ALA A 100 -17.83 -3.11 -1.64
CA ALA A 100 -17.45 -2.41 -0.42
C ALA A 100 -16.91 -3.38 0.66
N SER A 101 -17.49 -4.57 0.79
CA SER A 101 -17.06 -5.58 1.77
C SER A 101 -15.61 -6.06 1.54
N ILE A 102 -15.19 -6.19 0.28
CA ILE A 102 -13.82 -6.57 -0.07
C ILE A 102 -12.86 -5.41 0.25
N CYS A 103 -13.26 -4.18 -0.07
CA CYS A 103 -12.47 -2.99 0.22
C CYS A 103 -12.26 -2.79 1.72
N GLU A 104 -13.32 -2.94 2.53
CA GLU A 104 -13.22 -2.84 4.00
C GLU A 104 -12.31 -3.92 4.58
N LYS A 105 -12.44 -5.17 4.13
CA LYS A 105 -11.54 -6.26 4.54
C LYS A 105 -10.07 -5.93 4.25
N TYR A 106 -9.78 -5.37 3.09
CA TYR A 106 -8.42 -4.97 2.73
C TYR A 106 -7.92 -3.79 3.57
N LYS A 107 -8.76 -2.78 3.82
CA LYS A 107 -8.44 -1.66 4.74
C LYS A 107 -8.11 -2.16 6.14
N GLU A 108 -8.93 -3.03 6.72
CA GLU A 108 -8.69 -3.63 8.03
C GLU A 108 -7.37 -4.39 8.09
N THR A 109 -7.03 -5.12 7.02
CA THR A 109 -5.78 -5.89 6.95
C THR A 109 -4.55 -4.97 6.87
N ILE A 110 -4.64 -3.89 6.09
CA ILE A 110 -3.57 -2.87 6.01
C ILE A 110 -3.40 -2.18 7.37
N ASN A 111 -4.49 -1.76 8.02
CA ASN A 111 -4.45 -1.12 9.34
C ASN A 111 -3.88 -2.04 10.42
N SER A 112 -4.22 -3.32 10.40
CA SER A 112 -3.67 -4.29 11.34
C SER A 112 -2.15 -4.46 11.16
N SER A 113 -1.69 -4.41 9.90
CA SER A 113 -0.26 -4.46 9.56
C SER A 113 0.51 -3.23 10.08
N LEU A 114 -0.15 -2.08 10.27
CA LEU A 114 0.42 -0.89 10.89
C LEU A 114 0.57 -1.07 12.42
N GLY A 115 -0.47 -1.58 13.08
CA GLY A 115 -0.48 -1.76 14.53
C GLY A 115 0.53 -2.78 15.05
N ASP A 116 0.88 -3.79 14.25
CA ASP A 116 1.92 -4.76 14.61
C ASP A 116 3.34 -4.18 14.45
N GLN A 117 3.53 -3.24 13.52
CA GLN A 117 4.81 -2.54 13.33
C GLN A 117 5.09 -1.52 14.44
N GLU A 118 4.05 -0.84 14.96
CA GLU A 118 4.17 0.08 16.09
C GLU A 118 4.49 -0.65 17.41
N LYS A 119 3.90 -1.84 17.63
CA LYS A 119 4.15 -2.65 18.85
C LYS A 119 5.56 -3.22 18.96
N VAL A 120 6.19 -3.55 17.83
CA VAL A 120 7.59 -4.04 17.83
C VAL A 120 8.56 -2.93 18.26
N ASN A 121 8.28 -1.66 17.93
CA ASN A 121 9.15 -0.54 18.26
C ASN A 121 9.08 -0.10 19.73
N HIS A 122 8.03 -0.48 20.48
CA HIS A 122 7.92 -0.20 21.91
C HIS A 122 8.51 -1.29 22.82
N ARG A 123 9.06 -2.38 22.26
CA ARG A 123 9.61 -3.51 23.03
C ARG A 123 11.14 -3.59 23.10
N THR A 124 11.87 -2.53 22.76
CA THR A 124 13.29 -2.42 23.15
C THR A 124 13.45 -1.53 24.38
N PRO A 125 13.31 -2.05 25.61
CA PRO A 125 14.02 -1.49 26.74
C PRO A 125 15.48 -1.96 26.69
N ASN A 126 16.38 -0.99 26.81
CA ASN A 126 17.82 -1.14 27.02
C ASN A 126 18.18 -2.42 27.79
N THR A 127 19.00 -3.28 27.19
CA THR A 127 19.71 -4.34 27.93
C THR A 127 21.12 -3.81 28.24
N PRO A 128 21.47 -3.53 29.50
CA PRO A 128 22.86 -3.46 29.91
C PRO A 128 23.30 -4.87 30.34
N PHE A 129 24.32 -5.42 29.68
CA PHE A 129 25.24 -6.40 30.26
C PHE A 129 26.63 -5.77 30.26
#